data_AF-A0A7S2DRP8-F1
#
_entry.id   AF-A0A7S2DRP8-F1
#
_cell.length_a   1.000
_cell.length_b   1.000
_cell.length_c   1.000
_cell.angle_alpha   90.00
_cell.angle_beta   90.00
_cell.angle_gamma   90.00
#
_symmetry.space_group_name_H-M   'P 1'
#
loop_
_entity.id
_entity.type
_entity.pdbx_description
1 polymer ?
#
loop_
_entity_poly.entity_id
_entity_poly.type
_entity_poly.pdbx_seq_one_letter_code
_entity_poly.pdbx_strand_id
1 'polypeptide(L)'
;AKTPQLQFIVLALFAVSGAAATLHTAKCGPKVSRPITPVKTAAFEAAAARGAAVPAVLLARPFDAGNVGSVARGMLNFGLWQLRLVAPVADARSEEALLRASGAAPVLKGAATFDAMGEATADLQLVLATTARPRESRIPVYSPREAVALSLAAAQRGERVGWLFGSEKNG
;
A
#
# COMPACT_ATOMS: atom_id res chain seq x y z
N ALA A 1 -19.60 -1.47 -28.01
CA ALA A 1 -19.19 -0.50 -26.98
C ALA A 1 -18.20 -1.19 -26.05
N LYS A 2 -16.92 -0.81 -26.09
CA LYS A 2 -15.86 -1.39 -25.23
C LYS A 2 -16.01 -0.77 -23.84
N THR A 3 -16.37 -1.58 -22.85
CA THR A 3 -16.29 -1.21 -21.42
C THR A 3 -14.88 -0.68 -21.16
N PRO A 4 -14.69 0.54 -20.62
CA PRO A 4 -13.35 0.99 -20.26
C PRO A 4 -12.89 0.11 -19.10
N GLN A 5 -12.03 -0.87 -19.38
CA GLN A 5 -11.29 -1.54 -18.33
C GLN A 5 -10.47 -0.45 -17.64
N LEU A 6 -10.75 -0.17 -16.36
CA LEU A 6 -9.88 0.67 -15.55
C LEU A 6 -8.49 0.02 -15.55
N GLN A 7 -7.59 0.56 -16.37
CA GLN A 7 -6.19 0.19 -16.35
C GLN A 7 -5.56 0.91 -15.16
N PHE A 8 -5.44 0.21 -14.03
CA PHE A 8 -4.61 0.67 -12.92
C PHE A 8 -3.16 0.60 -13.38
N ILE A 9 -2.57 1.77 -13.64
CA ILE A 9 -1.17 1.92 -14.06
C ILE A 9 -0.36 2.18 -12.79
N VAL A 10 0.78 1.50 -12.67
CA VAL A 10 1.73 1.76 -11.59
C VAL A 10 2.97 2.44 -12.17
N LEU A 11 3.27 3.63 -11.67
CA LEU A 11 4.47 4.40 -11.97
C LEU A 11 5.51 4.13 -10.88
N ALA A 12 6.77 3.87 -11.23
CA ALA A 12 7.84 3.77 -10.24
C ALA A 12 8.58 5.10 -10.10
N LEU A 13 8.56 5.70 -8.91
CA LEU A 13 9.40 6.83 -8.54
C LEU A 13 10.61 6.29 -7.77
N PHE A 14 11.80 6.45 -8.33
CA PHE A 14 13.04 5.93 -7.75
C PHE A 14 13.67 6.96 -6.79
N ALA A 15 14.03 6.50 -5.59
CA ALA A 15 15.03 7.13 -4.73
C ALA A 15 16.33 6.29 -4.83
N VAL A 16 17.47 6.94 -5.05
CA VAL A 16 18.72 6.30 -5.50
C VAL A 16 19.41 5.48 -4.39
N SER A 17 19.70 4.20 -4.65
CA SER A 17 21.04 3.56 -4.60
C SER A 17 20.92 2.07 -4.99
N GLY A 18 21.88 1.57 -5.76
CA GLY A 18 21.75 0.36 -6.61
C GLY A 18 22.10 -0.99 -5.98
N ALA A 19 21.63 -2.06 -6.63
CA ALA A 19 22.39 -3.24 -7.11
C ALA A 19 21.40 -4.29 -7.68
N ALA A 20 21.82 -4.99 -8.75
CA ALA A 20 21.00 -5.93 -9.51
C ALA A 20 20.89 -7.32 -8.83
N ALA A 21 19.71 -7.96 -8.92
CA ALA A 21 19.53 -9.38 -8.58
C ALA A 21 18.41 -10.04 -9.40
N THR A 22 18.68 -11.27 -9.82
CA THR A 22 17.88 -12.10 -10.74
C THR A 22 16.62 -12.67 -10.07
N LEU A 23 15.46 -12.51 -10.72
CA LEU A 23 14.15 -12.96 -10.23
C LEU A 23 13.92 -14.46 -10.46
N HIS A 24 13.42 -15.15 -9.43
CA HIS A 24 12.74 -16.45 -9.55
C HIS A 24 11.22 -16.26 -9.43
N THR A 25 10.48 -16.95 -10.30
CA THR A 25 9.03 -16.79 -10.46
C THR A 25 8.26 -17.58 -9.39
N ALA A 26 7.67 -16.89 -8.42
CA ALA A 26 6.71 -17.50 -7.50
C ALA A 26 5.29 -17.47 -8.11
N LYS A 27 4.66 -18.64 -8.24
CA LYS A 27 3.24 -18.76 -8.62
C LYS A 27 2.35 -18.36 -7.43
N CYS A 28 1.28 -17.61 -7.71
CA CYS A 28 0.25 -17.27 -6.72
C CYS A 28 -0.45 -18.54 -6.24
N GLY A 29 -0.43 -18.81 -4.93
CA GLY A 29 -1.10 -19.97 -4.33
C GLY A 29 -2.64 -19.87 -4.34
N PRO A 30 -3.34 -20.97 -4.05
CA PRO A 30 -4.80 -21.04 -4.08
C PRO A 30 -5.45 -20.14 -3.02
N LYS A 31 -6.67 -19.68 -3.28
CA LYS A 31 -7.46 -18.86 -2.35
C LYS A 31 -7.83 -19.68 -1.11
N VAL A 32 -7.33 -19.28 0.05
CA VAL A 32 -7.71 -19.86 1.35
C VAL A 32 -8.75 -18.96 2.01
N SER A 33 -9.96 -19.46 2.27
CA SER A 33 -10.92 -18.81 3.18
C SER A 33 -10.62 -19.26 4.62
N ARG A 34 -10.60 -18.31 5.57
CA ARG A 34 -10.40 -18.59 7.00
C ARG A 34 -11.59 -18.10 7.82
N PRO A 35 -11.94 -18.79 8.92
CA PRO A 35 -13.07 -18.46 9.78
C PRO A 35 -12.89 -17.10 10.49
N ILE A 36 -14.01 -16.48 10.89
CA ILE A 36 -14.07 -15.15 11.48
C ILE A 36 -14.19 -15.27 13.02
N THR A 37 -13.07 -15.40 13.75
CA THR A 37 -12.97 -15.23 15.23
C THR A 37 -11.51 -15.09 15.66
N PRO A 38 -11.13 -14.48 16.81
CA PRO A 38 -10.33 -13.24 16.96
C PRO A 38 -9.06 -13.09 16.07
N VAL A 39 -9.11 -13.55 14.82
CA VAL A 39 -7.96 -13.68 13.91
C VAL A 39 -7.28 -12.34 13.64
N LYS A 40 -7.98 -11.21 13.77
CA LYS A 40 -7.45 -9.93 13.26
C LYS A 40 -6.40 -9.29 14.16
N THR A 41 -6.52 -9.40 15.47
CA THR A 41 -5.45 -8.97 16.39
C THR A 41 -4.22 -9.86 16.22
N ALA A 42 -4.41 -11.18 16.22
CA ALA A 42 -3.33 -12.13 15.95
C ALA A 42 -2.72 -11.97 14.54
N ALA A 43 -3.52 -11.65 13.53
CA ALA A 43 -3.06 -11.36 12.18
C ALA A 43 -2.27 -10.05 12.13
N PHE A 44 -2.68 -9.03 12.89
CA PHE A 44 -1.93 -7.80 13.03
C PHE A 44 -0.60 -8.06 13.74
N GLU A 45 -0.59 -8.79 14.85
CA GLU A 45 0.64 -9.16 15.56
C GLU A 45 1.59 -9.98 14.68
N ALA A 46 1.07 -10.99 13.97
CA ALA A 46 1.85 -11.77 13.01
C ALA A 46 2.37 -10.91 11.84
N ALA A 47 1.59 -9.94 11.39
CA ALA A 47 2.01 -9.00 10.36
C ALA A 47 3.10 -8.04 10.88
N ALA A 48 2.93 -7.51 12.10
CA ALA A 48 3.86 -6.63 12.79
C ALA A 48 5.18 -7.31 13.10
N ALA A 49 5.16 -8.61 13.45
CA ALA A 49 6.35 -9.42 13.69
C ALA A 49 7.26 -9.56 12.44
N ARG A 50 6.73 -9.31 11.23
CA ARG A 50 7.55 -9.25 10.00
C ARG A 50 8.35 -7.96 9.86
N GLY A 51 8.11 -6.97 10.73
CA GLY A 51 8.89 -5.74 10.81
C GLY A 51 8.97 -4.97 9.50
N ALA A 52 10.16 -4.42 9.20
CA ALA A 52 10.43 -3.57 8.05
C ALA A 52 10.38 -4.30 6.69
N ALA A 53 10.24 -5.63 6.66
CA ALA A 53 10.14 -6.40 5.42
C ALA A 53 8.77 -6.28 4.72
N VAL A 54 7.78 -5.67 5.38
CA VAL A 54 6.45 -5.42 4.82
C VAL A 54 6.43 -4.05 4.12
N PRO A 55 5.95 -3.95 2.87
CA PRO A 55 5.82 -2.66 2.19
C PRO A 55 4.90 -1.70 2.95
N ALA A 56 5.25 -0.41 2.95
CA ALA A 56 4.39 0.65 3.42
C ALA A 56 3.30 0.96 2.38
N VAL A 57 2.08 1.22 2.84
CA VAL A 57 0.99 1.77 2.02
C VAL A 57 0.84 3.24 2.37
N LEU A 58 0.97 4.12 1.37
CA LEU A 58 0.89 5.56 1.52
C LEU A 58 -0.41 6.05 0.87
N LEU A 59 -1.23 6.77 1.63
CA LEU A 59 -2.39 7.48 1.11
C LEU A 59 -2.06 8.97 1.03
N ALA A 60 -2.01 9.52 -0.18
CA ALA A 60 -1.79 10.94 -0.40
C ALA A 60 -3.08 11.72 -0.30
N ARG A 61 -3.14 12.59 0.72
CA ARG A 61 -4.26 13.50 0.99
C ARG A 61 -5.62 12.80 0.92
N PRO A 62 -5.82 11.69 1.66
CA PRO A 62 -7.12 11.01 1.71
C PRO A 62 -8.19 11.97 2.22
N PHE A 63 -9.34 11.99 1.55
CA PHE A 63 -10.44 12.90 1.87
C PHE A 63 -11.57 12.22 2.63
N ASP A 64 -11.84 10.95 2.33
CA ASP A 64 -12.94 10.18 2.92
C ASP A 64 -12.42 9.23 4.02
N ALA A 65 -12.93 9.38 5.23
CA ALA A 65 -12.49 8.56 6.37
C ALA A 65 -12.91 7.09 6.22
N GLY A 66 -14.06 6.83 5.59
CA GLY A 66 -14.54 5.49 5.29
C GLY A 66 -13.63 4.73 4.32
N ASN A 67 -13.04 5.41 3.34
CA ASN A 67 -12.04 4.86 2.44
C ASN A 67 -10.75 4.52 3.18
N VAL A 68 -10.28 5.38 4.08
CA VAL A 68 -9.10 5.08 4.93
C VAL A 68 -9.33 3.80 5.75
N GLY A 69 -10.52 3.65 6.35
CA GLY A 69 -10.92 2.43 7.03
C GLY A 69 -10.95 1.21 6.10
N SER A 70 -11.52 1.36 4.91
CA SER A 70 -11.59 0.28 3.91
C SER A 70 -10.21 -0.17 3.42
N VAL A 71 -9.27 0.77 3.26
CA VAL A 71 -7.86 0.48 2.97
C VAL A 71 -7.23 -0.32 4.10
N ALA A 72 -7.38 0.11 5.36
CA ALA A 72 -6.85 -0.62 6.52
C ALA A 72 -7.38 -2.07 6.58
N ARG A 73 -8.67 -2.27 6.28
CA ARG A 73 -9.28 -3.60 6.16
C ARG A 73 -8.62 -4.43 5.07
N GLY A 74 -8.46 -3.86 3.87
CA GLY A 74 -7.82 -4.52 2.74
C GLY A 74 -6.38 -4.93 3.06
N MET A 75 -5.60 -4.00 3.63
CA MET A 75 -4.24 -4.22 4.07
C MET A 75 -4.13 -5.44 4.99
N LEU A 76 -4.91 -5.47 6.08
CA LEU A 76 -4.79 -6.53 7.07
C LEU A 76 -5.18 -7.90 6.52
N ASN A 77 -6.16 -7.97 5.60
CA ASN A 77 -6.52 -9.23 4.94
C ASN A 77 -5.36 -9.84 4.15
N PHE A 78 -4.45 -9.01 3.61
CA PHE A 78 -3.25 -9.44 2.90
C PHE A 78 -1.98 -9.38 3.77
N GLY A 79 -2.14 -9.11 5.07
CA GLY A 79 -1.02 -9.02 6.02
C GLY A 79 -0.19 -7.74 5.92
N LEU A 80 -0.67 -6.72 5.23
CA LEU A 80 -0.07 -5.39 5.29
C LEU A 80 -0.58 -4.68 6.54
N TRP A 81 0.29 -3.87 7.15
CA TRP A 81 -0.04 -3.18 8.40
C TRP A 81 0.62 -1.80 8.50
N GLN A 82 1.68 -1.54 7.73
CA GLN A 82 2.36 -0.25 7.71
C GLN A 82 1.56 0.75 6.85
N LEU A 83 0.67 1.51 7.49
CA LEU A 83 -0.11 2.57 6.85
C LEU A 83 0.55 3.93 7.11
N ARG A 84 0.69 4.73 6.06
CA ARG A 84 1.15 6.12 6.13
C ARG A 84 0.11 7.04 5.51
N LEU A 85 -0.24 8.09 6.22
CA LEU A 85 -1.17 9.12 5.77
C LEU A 85 -0.38 10.40 5.51
N VAL A 86 -0.46 10.93 4.29
CA VAL A 86 0.27 12.14 3.91
C VAL A 86 -0.71 13.29 3.75
N ALA A 87 -0.57 14.34 4.53
CA ALA A 87 -1.48 15.48 4.59
C ALA A 87 -2.97 15.07 4.59
N PRO A 88 -3.41 14.15 5.47
CA PRO A 88 -4.79 13.66 5.46
C PRO A 88 -5.78 14.78 5.75
N VAL A 89 -6.85 14.84 4.97
CA VAL A 89 -8.03 15.66 5.30
C VAL A 89 -9.02 14.83 6.12
N ALA A 90 -9.10 13.53 5.81
CA ALA A 90 -9.89 12.56 6.56
C ALA A 90 -9.33 12.33 7.97
N ASP A 91 -10.23 12.23 8.95
CA ASP A 91 -9.88 11.74 10.28
C ASP A 91 -9.91 10.20 10.31
N ALA A 92 -8.72 9.58 10.35
CA ALA A 92 -8.55 8.14 10.44
C ALA A 92 -9.00 7.53 11.78
N ARG A 93 -9.29 8.36 12.80
CA ARG A 93 -9.80 7.93 14.10
C ARG A 93 -11.31 8.10 14.25
N SER A 94 -11.98 8.66 13.25
CA SER A 94 -13.43 8.82 13.23
C SER A 94 -14.16 7.48 13.36
N GLU A 95 -15.39 7.54 13.87
CA GLU A 95 -16.27 6.36 13.96
C GLU A 95 -16.46 5.70 12.59
N GLU A 96 -16.61 6.50 11.52
CA GLU A 96 -16.75 6.00 10.17
C GLU A 96 -15.53 5.19 9.72
N ALA A 97 -14.31 5.70 9.93
CA ALA A 97 -13.08 4.97 9.60
C ALA A 97 -13.00 3.64 10.36
N LEU A 98 -13.33 3.65 11.66
CA LEU A 98 -13.31 2.47 12.52
C LEU A 98 -14.35 1.42 12.08
N LEU A 99 -15.58 1.85 11.74
CA LEU A 99 -16.63 0.97 11.24
C LEU A 99 -16.21 0.32 9.91
N ARG A 100 -15.66 1.10 8.98
CA ARG A 100 -15.20 0.59 7.67
C ARG A 100 -13.97 -0.31 7.78
N ALA A 101 -13.10 -0.09 8.77
CA ALA A 101 -11.97 -0.96 9.05
C ALA A 101 -12.38 -2.37 9.46
N SER A 102 -13.60 -2.57 9.99
CA SER A 102 -14.17 -3.90 10.25
C SER A 102 -13.19 -4.83 10.97
N GLY A 103 -12.65 -4.38 12.10
CA GLY A 103 -11.67 -5.13 12.89
C GLY A 103 -10.20 -4.95 12.48
N ALA A 104 -9.89 -4.09 11.51
CA ALA A 104 -8.54 -3.63 11.20
C ALA A 104 -8.14 -2.33 11.92
N ALA A 105 -8.83 -2.00 13.02
CA ALA A 105 -8.52 -0.84 13.86
C ALA A 105 -7.03 -0.77 14.30
N PRO A 106 -6.32 -1.88 14.58
CA PRO A 106 -4.89 -1.82 14.89
C PRO A 106 -4.03 -1.17 13.78
N VAL A 107 -4.39 -1.36 12.51
CA VAL A 107 -3.69 -0.71 11.37
C VAL A 107 -3.90 0.80 11.40
N LEU A 108 -5.14 1.26 11.67
CA LEU A 108 -5.44 2.69 11.80
C LEU A 108 -4.72 3.32 13.01
N LYS A 109 -4.69 2.61 14.14
CA LYS A 109 -4.00 3.07 15.36
C LYS A 109 -2.48 3.14 15.18
N GLY A 110 -1.91 2.22 14.41
CA GLY A 110 -0.49 2.20 14.07
C GLY A 110 -0.12 3.05 12.85
N ALA A 111 -1.08 3.76 12.24
CA ALA A 111 -0.81 4.56 11.05
C ALA A 111 0.07 5.77 11.40
N ALA A 112 1.16 5.94 10.67
CA ALA A 112 2.00 7.13 10.76
C ALA A 112 1.39 8.27 9.92
N THR A 113 1.38 9.49 10.45
CA THR A 113 0.88 10.68 9.74
C THR A 113 2.04 11.62 9.47
N PHE A 114 2.08 12.16 8.25
CA PHE A 114 3.13 13.06 7.76
C PHE A 114 2.48 14.28 7.11
N ASP A 115 3.12 15.43 7.21
CA ASP A 115 2.62 16.67 6.60
C ASP A 115 2.97 16.76 5.12
N ALA A 116 4.09 16.13 4.71
CA ALA A 116 4.59 16.19 3.34
C ALA A 116 5.02 14.82 2.79
N MET A 117 4.95 14.69 1.46
CA MET A 117 5.33 13.45 0.77
C MET A 117 6.80 13.09 1.00
N GLY A 118 7.68 14.09 1.01
CA GLY A 118 9.11 13.87 1.21
C GLY A 118 9.44 13.16 2.52
N GLU A 119 8.75 13.53 3.60
CA GLU A 119 8.89 12.88 4.92
C GLU A 119 8.34 11.45 4.89
N ALA A 120 7.16 11.28 4.29
CA ALA A 120 6.50 9.98 4.19
C ALA A 120 7.25 8.96 3.34
N THR A 121 8.21 9.40 2.51
CA THR A 121 9.03 8.53 1.67
C THR A 121 10.52 8.55 2.02
N ALA A 122 10.93 9.33 3.02
CA ALA A 122 12.35 9.61 3.30
C ALA A 122 13.19 8.36 3.56
N ASP A 123 12.57 7.33 4.15
CA ASP A 123 13.21 6.07 4.47
C ASP A 123 13.00 5.00 3.39
N LEU A 124 12.25 5.26 2.32
CA LEU A 124 11.91 4.28 1.28
C LEU A 124 12.91 4.33 0.12
N GLN A 125 13.33 3.17 -0.38
CA GLN A 125 14.24 3.06 -1.53
C GLN A 125 13.46 2.88 -2.85
N LEU A 126 12.25 2.31 -2.78
CA LEU A 126 11.36 2.16 -3.93
C LEU A 126 9.97 2.68 -3.59
N VAL A 127 9.43 3.58 -4.42
CA VAL A 127 8.03 4.02 -4.33
C VAL A 127 7.30 3.70 -5.63
N LEU A 128 6.20 2.95 -5.52
CA LEU A 128 5.33 2.57 -6.62
C LEU A 128 4.01 3.35 -6.47
N ALA A 129 3.79 4.33 -7.35
CA ALA A 129 2.62 5.19 -7.36
C ALA A 129 1.54 4.66 -8.32
N THR A 130 0.31 4.53 -7.84
CA THR A 130 -0.82 4.10 -8.68
C THR A 130 -1.49 5.29 -9.34
N THR A 131 -1.83 5.18 -10.62
CA THR A 131 -2.60 6.18 -11.37
C THR A 131 -3.65 5.47 -12.23
N ALA A 132 -4.82 6.09 -12.36
CA ALA A 132 -5.87 5.63 -13.27
C ALA A 132 -5.64 6.10 -14.72
N ARG A 133 -4.74 7.05 -14.93
CA ARG A 133 -4.46 7.64 -16.25
C ARG A 133 -2.98 7.52 -16.59
N PRO A 134 -2.63 7.16 -17.83
CA PRO A 134 -1.27 7.36 -18.32
C PRO A 134 -0.96 8.85 -18.21
N ARG A 135 0.05 9.20 -17.41
CA ARG A 135 0.62 10.55 -17.46
C ARG A 135 1.71 10.52 -18.51
N GLU A 136 1.75 11.51 -19.39
CA GLU A 136 2.91 11.79 -20.25
C GLU A 136 4.08 12.16 -19.36
N SER A 137 4.74 11.13 -18.84
CA SER A 137 5.82 11.24 -17.87
C SER A 137 6.91 10.29 -18.32
N ARG A 138 8.17 10.69 -18.16
CA ARG A 138 9.34 9.86 -18.49
C ARG A 138 9.51 8.69 -17.50
N ILE A 139 8.46 8.36 -16.76
CA ILE A 139 8.48 7.40 -15.67
C ILE A 139 8.04 6.05 -16.23
N PRO A 140 8.76 4.95 -15.93
CA PRO A 140 8.34 3.61 -16.33
C PRO A 140 6.94 3.28 -15.81
N VAL A 141 6.13 2.72 -16.70
CA VAL A 141 4.77 2.25 -16.42
C VAL A 141 4.80 0.74 -16.33
N TYR A 142 4.24 0.21 -15.24
CA TYR A 142 4.12 -1.21 -14.98
C TYR A 142 2.65 -1.60 -14.83
N SER A 143 2.33 -2.80 -15.29
CA SER A 143 1.12 -3.49 -14.86
C SER A 143 1.20 -3.79 -13.35
N PRO A 144 0.07 -4.01 -12.67
CA PRO A 144 0.07 -4.39 -11.26
C PRO A 144 0.93 -5.64 -10.97
N ARG A 145 0.96 -6.60 -11.90
CA ARG A 145 1.76 -7.83 -11.73
C ARG A 145 3.26 -7.55 -11.77
N GLU A 146 3.70 -6.72 -12.71
CA GLU A 146 5.11 -6.33 -12.82
C GLU A 146 5.55 -5.49 -11.63
N ALA A 147 4.72 -4.54 -11.20
CA ALA A 147 4.99 -3.71 -10.03
C ALA A 147 5.12 -4.55 -8.74
N VAL A 148 4.28 -5.58 -8.56
CA VAL A 148 4.42 -6.52 -7.44
C VAL A 148 5.74 -7.29 -7.53
N ALA A 149 6.14 -7.77 -8.71
CA ALA A 149 7.42 -8.45 -8.88
C ALA A 149 8.61 -7.54 -8.54
N LEU A 150 8.57 -6.27 -8.94
CA LEU A 150 9.58 -5.26 -8.58
C LEU A 150 9.62 -5.01 -7.08
N SER A 151 8.46 -4.82 -6.45
CA SER A 151 8.33 -4.64 -5.00
C SER A 151 8.93 -5.83 -4.23
N LEU A 152 8.69 -7.06 -4.68
CA LEU A 152 9.22 -8.26 -4.04
C LEU A 152 10.73 -8.37 -4.22
N ALA A 153 11.26 -8.08 -5.41
CA ALA A 153 12.69 -8.09 -5.67
C ALA A 153 13.42 -7.04 -4.81
N ALA A 154 12.86 -5.84 -4.66
CA ALA A 154 13.38 -4.80 -3.77
C ALA A 154 13.40 -5.27 -2.31
N ALA A 155 12.28 -5.79 -1.82
CA ALA A 155 12.20 -6.32 -0.46
C ALA A 155 13.22 -7.45 -0.19
N GLN A 156 13.47 -8.33 -1.17
CA GLN A 156 14.50 -9.38 -1.08
C GLN A 156 15.92 -8.83 -0.98
N ARG A 157 16.18 -7.63 -1.51
CA ARG A 157 17.45 -6.90 -1.34
C ARG A 157 17.53 -6.13 -0.02
N GLY A 158 16.50 -6.20 0.83
CA GLY A 158 16.42 -5.44 2.08
C GLY A 158 15.99 -3.99 1.91
N GLU A 159 15.51 -3.61 0.71
CA GLU A 159 14.98 -2.27 0.46
C GLU A 159 13.57 -2.12 1.05
N ARG A 160 13.30 -0.96 1.66
CA ARG A 160 11.96 -0.56 2.08
C ARG A 160 11.19 -0.03 0.88
N VAL A 161 10.00 -0.60 0.68
CA VAL A 161 9.13 -0.31 -0.47
C VAL A 161 7.87 0.41 -0.01
N GLY A 162 7.43 1.42 -0.75
CA GLY A 162 6.15 2.10 -0.58
C GLY A 162 5.22 1.93 -1.77
N TRP A 163 3.94 1.74 -1.49
CA TRP A 163 2.86 1.80 -2.47
C TRP A 163 2.03 3.07 -2.25
N LEU A 164 2.14 4.01 -3.18
CA LEU A 164 1.50 5.32 -3.10
C LEU A 164 0.18 5.33 -3.86
N PHE A 165 -0.89 5.67 -3.16
CA PHE A 165 -2.22 5.87 -3.70
C PHE A 165 -2.59 7.34 -3.61
N GLY A 166 -3.02 7.92 -4.73
CA GLY A 166 -3.48 9.30 -4.80
C GLY A 166 -4.84 9.53 -4.15
N SER A 167 -5.20 10.80 -3.97
CA SER A 167 -6.50 11.22 -3.44
C SER A 167 -7.62 10.84 -4.41
N GLU A 168 -8.76 10.40 -3.88
CA GLU A 168 -9.92 9.96 -4.67
C GLU A 168 -10.50 11.06 -5.55
N LYS A 169 -10.24 12.34 -5.22
CA LYS A 169 -10.69 13.49 -6.01
C LYS A 169 -9.85 13.73 -7.27
N ASN A 170 -8.53 13.49 -7.20
CA ASN A 170 -7.58 14.01 -8.18
C ASN A 170 -6.65 12.96 -8.79
N GLY A 171 -6.46 11.80 -8.14
CA GLY A 171 -5.56 10.73 -8.60
C GLY A 171 -4.08 11.01 -8.47
#